data_AF-A0A087SAY0-F1
#
_entry.id   AF-A0A087SAY0-F1
#
_cell.length_a   1.000
_cell.length_b   1.000
_cell.length_c   1.000
_cell.angle_alpha   90.00
_cell.angle_beta   90.00
_cell.angle_gamma   90.00
#
_symmetry.space_group_name_H-M   'P 1'
#
loop_
_entity.id
_entity.type
_entity.pdbx_description
1 polymer ?
#
loop_
_entity_poly.entity_id
_entity_poly.type
_entity_poly.pdbx_seq_one_letter_code
_entity_poly.pdbx_strand_id
1 'polypeptide(L)'
;MVLLACVHAAVIGWDACKWRDPPPEDAEIHQYIGIDPGRTKMFTAIDKHGNATSCSSKKFHAVSGSKRRQKTIAKWHAGAPDYVKELHQCPTHKTASTEVLLSCVAWILSNLRRCLAWHRDGKPFRKLRHQAYVGRERAIVRLAEQFRAPEA
;
A
#
# COMPACT_ATOMS: atom_id res chain seq x y z
N MET A 1 20.76 -2.00 -4.65
CA MET A 1 20.07 -1.84 -5.95
C MET A 1 19.37 -3.15 -6.26
N VAL A 2 18.04 -3.17 -6.24
CA VAL A 2 17.27 -4.29 -6.80
C VAL A 2 16.49 -3.69 -7.96
N LEU A 3 17.03 -3.85 -9.18
CA LEU A 3 16.31 -3.62 -10.42
C LEU A 3 15.26 -4.72 -10.53
N LEU A 4 14.05 -4.47 -10.03
CA LEU A 4 12.90 -5.29 -10.39
C LEU A 4 12.41 -4.76 -11.75
N ALA A 5 12.78 -5.46 -12.81
CA ALA A 5 12.20 -5.28 -14.13
C ALA A 5 10.73 -5.70 -14.09
N CYS A 6 9.83 -4.77 -13.75
CA CYS A 6 8.39 -4.96 -13.87
C CYS A 6 7.98 -4.74 -15.33
N VAL A 7 8.26 -5.72 -16.19
CA VAL A 7 7.83 -5.72 -17.61
C VAL A 7 6.35 -6.10 -17.77
N HIS A 8 5.56 -6.30 -16.70
CA HIS A 8 4.20 -6.85 -16.84
C HIS A 8 3.14 -6.36 -15.85
N ALA A 9 3.20 -5.10 -15.40
CA ALA A 9 2.20 -4.57 -14.45
C ALA A 9 1.27 -3.48 -15.02
N ALA A 10 1.23 -3.28 -16.34
CA ALA A 10 0.28 -2.36 -16.98
C ALA A 10 -1.04 -3.01 -17.45
N VAL A 11 -1.23 -4.33 -17.26
CA VAL A 11 -2.41 -5.04 -17.80
C VAL A 11 -3.35 -5.60 -16.73
N ILE A 12 -2.97 -5.70 -15.46
CA ILE A 12 -3.85 -6.30 -14.44
C ILE A 12 -4.49 -5.20 -13.58
N GLY A 13 -5.60 -4.66 -14.06
CA GLY A 13 -6.49 -3.79 -13.27
C GLY A 13 -7.31 -2.76 -14.05
N TRP A 14 -7.23 -2.72 -15.39
CA TRP A 14 -7.92 -1.71 -16.21
C TRP A 14 -9.38 -2.07 -16.53
N ASP A 15 -9.76 -3.35 -16.50
CA ASP A 15 -11.07 -3.79 -17.01
C ASP A 15 -12.28 -3.49 -16.11
N ALA A 16 -12.07 -3.03 -14.87
CA ALA A 16 -13.18 -2.78 -13.94
C ALA A 16 -13.70 -1.33 -13.93
N CYS A 17 -13.05 -0.40 -14.63
CA CYS A 17 -13.46 1.00 -14.67
C CYS A 17 -13.43 1.52 -16.11
N LYS A 18 -14.53 1.34 -16.85
CA LYS A 18 -14.80 1.98 -18.15
C LYS A 18 -14.93 3.51 -18.02
N TRP A 19 -13.85 4.22 -17.74
CA TRP A 19 -13.80 5.68 -17.78
C TRP A 19 -12.45 6.16 -18.28
N ARG A 20 -12.34 6.23 -19.62
CA ARG A 20 -11.72 7.27 -20.46
C ARG A 20 -11.24 6.68 -21.78
N ASP A 21 -11.35 7.47 -22.84
CA ASP A 21 -10.69 7.21 -24.13
C ASP A 21 -9.18 7.01 -23.93
N PRO A 22 -8.54 6.20 -24.79
CA PRO A 22 -7.08 6.05 -24.75
C PRO A 22 -6.41 7.42 -24.84
N PRO A 23 -5.34 7.66 -24.06
CA PRO A 23 -4.62 8.93 -24.13
C PRO A 23 -4.05 9.15 -25.54
N PRO A 24 -3.93 10.40 -26.01
CA PRO A 24 -3.35 10.74 -27.31
C PRO A 24 -1.94 10.14 -27.50
N GLU A 25 -1.55 9.82 -28.73
CA GLU A 25 -0.25 9.18 -29.07
C GLU A 25 0.97 9.98 -28.57
N ASP A 26 0.87 11.31 -28.49
CA ASP A 26 1.92 12.20 -27.99
C ASP A 26 1.94 12.34 -26.45
N ALA A 27 0.92 11.81 -25.77
CA ALA A 27 0.82 11.73 -24.31
C ALA A 27 1.48 10.46 -23.75
N GLU A 28 2.41 9.85 -24.50
CA GLU A 28 3.21 8.70 -24.06
C GLU A 28 4.08 9.11 -22.86
N ILE A 29 3.53 8.92 -21.66
CA ILE A 29 4.28 9.03 -20.41
C ILE A 29 5.19 7.81 -20.36
N HIS A 30 6.47 7.97 -20.69
CA HIS A 30 7.49 6.94 -20.43
C HIS A 30 7.62 6.77 -18.90
N GLN A 31 6.77 5.91 -18.34
CA GLN A 31 6.62 5.69 -16.91
C GLN A 31 7.84 4.94 -16.35
N TYR A 32 8.83 5.64 -15.83
CA TYR A 32 9.73 5.08 -14.83
C TYR A 32 9.22 5.43 -13.44
N ILE A 33 8.27 4.63 -12.93
CA ILE A 33 7.81 4.71 -11.54
C ILE A 33 8.82 3.93 -10.67
N GLY A 34 9.88 4.60 -10.26
CA GLY A 34 10.72 4.11 -9.17
C GLY A 34 10.06 4.45 -7.84
N ILE A 35 9.61 3.44 -7.08
CA ILE A 35 9.45 3.62 -5.63
C ILE A 35 10.86 3.64 -5.06
N ASP A 36 11.45 4.83 -4.94
CA ASP A 36 12.70 5.01 -4.23
C ASP A 36 12.44 4.71 -2.74
N PRO A 37 13.08 3.70 -2.13
CA PRO A 37 12.97 3.45 -0.69
C PRO A 37 13.66 4.54 0.14
N GLY A 38 14.29 5.52 -0.51
CA GLY A 38 14.86 6.71 0.09
C GLY A 38 13.93 7.39 1.11
N ARG A 39 14.52 7.82 2.22
CA ARG A 39 13.84 8.35 3.43
C ARG A 39 12.94 9.57 3.16
N THR A 40 13.07 10.23 2.02
CA THR A 40 12.56 11.60 1.78
C THR A 40 11.56 11.71 0.62
N LYS A 41 11.75 10.95 -0.47
CA LYS A 41 10.91 11.00 -1.68
C LYS A 41 10.40 9.59 -2.00
N MET A 42 9.08 9.42 -2.05
CA MET A 42 8.44 8.11 -2.29
C MET A 42 8.19 7.85 -3.77
N PHE A 43 8.14 8.92 -4.57
CA PHE A 43 7.89 8.86 -5.99
C PHE A 43 8.73 9.94 -6.66
N THR A 44 9.42 9.57 -7.74
CA THR A 44 10.10 10.47 -8.66
C THR A 44 9.71 10.06 -10.07
N ALA A 45 9.35 11.04 -10.90
CA ALA A 45 9.17 10.82 -12.34
C ALA A 45 10.02 11.82 -13.10
N ILE A 46 10.46 11.42 -14.29
CA ILE A 46 11.23 12.24 -15.22
C ILE A 46 10.59 12.04 -16.59
N ASP A 47 10.28 13.12 -17.30
CA ASP A 47 9.73 13.04 -18.66
C ASP A 47 10.83 12.89 -19.72
N LYS A 48 10.42 12.77 -21.00
CA LYS A 48 11.35 12.66 -22.15
C LYS A 48 12.24 13.90 -22.36
N HIS A 49 11.88 15.04 -21.76
CA HIS A 49 12.59 16.30 -21.84
C HIS A 49 13.50 16.54 -20.63
N GLY A 50 13.57 15.59 -19.69
CA GLY A 50 14.38 15.70 -18.48
C GLY A 50 13.72 16.50 -17.36
N ASN A 51 12.44 16.88 -17.48
CA ASN A 51 11.72 17.54 -16.41
C ASN A 51 11.44 16.54 -15.29
N ALA A 52 11.93 16.85 -14.09
CA ALA A 52 11.79 15.99 -12.92
C ALA A 52 10.74 16.50 -11.95
N THR A 53 10.04 15.55 -11.35
CA THR A 53 9.06 15.80 -10.30
C THR A 53 9.22 14.79 -9.18
N SER A 54 8.79 15.15 -7.97
CA SER A 54 8.80 14.23 -6.86
C SER A 54 7.64 14.42 -5.89
N CYS A 55 7.25 13.32 -5.25
CA CYS A 55 6.29 13.32 -4.16
C CYS A 55 6.97 12.83 -2.88
N SER A 56 6.93 13.65 -1.85
CA SER A 56 7.40 13.23 -0.53
C SER A 56 6.51 12.13 0.05
N SER A 57 7.07 11.30 0.93
CA SER A 57 6.30 10.23 1.58
C SER A 57 5.10 10.77 2.36
N LYS A 58 5.25 11.95 2.98
CA LYS A 58 4.17 12.65 3.69
C LYS A 58 3.03 13.03 2.73
N LYS A 59 3.35 13.63 1.58
CA LYS A 59 2.36 14.02 0.56
C LYS A 59 1.65 12.77 0.01
N PHE A 60 2.41 11.74 -0.35
CA PHE A 60 1.84 10.48 -0.85
C PHE A 60 0.92 9.79 0.16
N HIS A 61 1.32 9.68 1.43
CA HIS A 61 0.46 9.08 2.46
C HIS A 61 -0.82 9.85 2.73
N ALA A 62 -0.81 11.18 2.51
CA ALA A 62 -2.01 12.00 2.58
C ALA A 62 -2.95 11.71 1.40
N VAL A 63 -2.44 11.71 0.16
CA VAL A 63 -3.26 11.50 -1.05
C VAL A 63 -3.73 10.06 -1.23
N SER A 64 -2.93 9.07 -0.80
CA SER A 64 -3.28 7.64 -0.90
C SER A 64 -4.31 7.17 0.15
N GLY A 65 -4.67 8.03 1.12
CA GLY A 65 -5.54 7.64 2.23
C GLY A 65 -4.89 6.73 3.26
N SER A 66 -3.55 6.56 3.23
CA SER A 66 -2.81 5.71 4.17
C SER A 66 -3.10 6.06 5.63
N LYS A 67 -3.13 7.36 5.96
CA LYS A 67 -3.45 7.85 7.32
C LYS A 67 -4.88 7.51 7.73
N ARG A 68 -5.84 7.59 6.81
CA ARG A 68 -7.25 7.24 7.08
C ARG A 68 -7.40 5.76 7.41
N ARG A 69 -6.70 4.88 6.67
CA ARG A 69 -6.64 3.45 6.99
C ARG A 69 -6.07 3.20 8.38
N GLN A 70 -4.93 3.82 8.71
CA GLN A 70 -4.31 3.68 10.03
C GLN A 70 -5.24 4.09 11.17
N LYS A 71 -5.89 5.26 11.05
CA LYS A 71 -6.88 5.73 12.02
C LYS A 71 -8.07 4.77 12.17
N THR A 72 -8.54 4.19 11.06
CA THR A 72 -9.63 3.22 11.07
C THR A 72 -9.25 1.95 11.84
N ILE A 73 -8.06 1.41 11.56
CA ILE A 73 -7.52 0.24 12.25
C ILE A 73 -7.32 0.54 13.74
N ALA A 74 -6.72 1.68 14.08
CA ALA A 74 -6.52 2.10 15.47
C ALA A 74 -7.86 2.20 16.24
N LYS A 75 -8.90 2.77 15.62
CA LYS A 75 -10.25 2.81 16.20
C LYS A 75 -10.82 1.41 16.43
N TRP A 76 -10.63 0.48 15.50
CA TRP A 76 -11.09 -0.91 15.68
C TRP A 76 -10.36 -1.62 16.81
N HIS A 77 -9.07 -1.35 16.99
CA HIS A 77 -8.30 -1.91 18.10
C HIS A 77 -8.63 -1.28 19.46
N ALA A 78 -8.92 0.02 19.50
CA ALA A 78 -9.31 0.70 20.74
C ALA A 78 -10.61 0.14 21.33
N GLY A 79 -11.57 -0.25 20.48
CA GLY A 79 -12.82 -0.90 20.88
C GLY A 79 -12.82 -2.42 20.71
N ALA A 80 -11.65 -3.06 20.67
CA ALA A 80 -11.58 -4.50 20.45
C ALA A 80 -11.93 -5.28 21.74
N PRO A 81 -12.55 -6.46 21.63
CA PRO A 81 -12.78 -7.36 22.76
C PRO A 81 -11.47 -7.72 23.47
N ASP A 82 -11.54 -8.09 24.75
CA ASP A 82 -10.34 -8.37 25.55
C ASP A 82 -9.48 -9.51 25.00
N TYR A 83 -10.10 -10.54 24.42
CA TYR A 83 -9.35 -11.61 23.77
C TYR A 83 -8.45 -11.07 22.63
N VAL A 84 -8.82 -9.99 21.95
CA VAL A 84 -7.97 -9.37 20.91
C VAL A 84 -6.76 -8.66 21.53
N LYS A 85 -6.88 -8.14 22.76
CA LYS A 85 -5.75 -7.57 23.50
C LYS A 85 -4.77 -8.66 23.91
N GLU A 86 -5.27 -9.80 24.36
CA GLU A 86 -4.47 -11.01 24.60
C GLU A 86 -3.74 -11.45 23.32
N LEU A 87 -4.39 -11.33 22.15
CA LEU A 87 -3.74 -11.64 20.87
C LEU A 87 -2.50 -10.78 20.56
N HIS A 88 -2.40 -9.58 21.11
CA HIS A 88 -1.22 -8.72 20.93
C HIS A 88 -0.02 -9.14 21.80
N GLN A 89 -0.22 -10.06 22.74
CA GLN A 89 0.85 -10.59 23.60
C GLN A 89 1.68 -11.69 22.91
N CYS A 90 1.41 -11.97 21.62
CA CYS A 90 2.20 -12.90 20.81
C CYS A 90 3.71 -12.58 20.93
N PRO A 91 4.55 -13.57 21.29
CA PRO A 91 5.99 -13.40 21.30
C PRO A 91 6.48 -12.89 19.94
N THR A 92 7.41 -11.93 19.96
CA THR A 92 7.91 -11.33 18.72
C THR A 92 8.95 -12.25 18.06
N HIS A 93 8.85 -12.42 16.74
CA HIS A 93 9.80 -13.23 15.95
C HIS A 93 11.15 -12.53 15.70
N LYS A 94 11.31 -11.28 16.15
CA LYS A 94 12.47 -10.43 15.87
C LYS A 94 13.74 -10.83 16.62
N THR A 95 13.69 -11.83 17.49
CA THR A 95 14.83 -12.36 18.22
C THR A 95 15.06 -13.80 17.79
N ALA A 96 16.16 -14.04 17.08
CA ALA A 96 16.43 -15.26 16.30
C ALA A 96 16.85 -16.50 17.12
N SER A 97 16.33 -16.68 18.34
CA SER A 97 16.50 -17.96 19.03
C SER A 97 15.40 -18.93 18.61
N THR A 98 15.78 -20.19 18.41
CA THR A 98 14.84 -21.27 18.08
C THR A 98 13.74 -21.39 19.14
N GLU A 99 14.06 -21.16 20.40
CA GLU A 99 13.10 -21.18 21.52
C GLU A 99 12.04 -20.10 21.39
N VAL A 100 12.42 -18.85 21.06
CA VAL A 100 11.48 -17.75 20.87
C VAL A 100 10.60 -18.01 19.64
N LEU A 101 11.17 -18.56 18.57
CA LEU A 101 10.41 -18.95 17.39
C LEU A 101 9.38 -20.06 17.73
N LEU A 102 9.79 -21.10 18.46
CA LEU A 102 8.90 -22.19 18.88
C LEU A 102 7.78 -21.67 19.79
N SER A 103 8.10 -20.78 20.73
CA SER A 103 7.10 -20.13 21.59
C SER A 103 6.10 -19.30 20.78
N CYS A 104 6.58 -18.52 19.81
CA CYS A 104 5.75 -17.76 18.89
C CYS A 104 4.81 -18.68 18.08
N VAL A 105 5.33 -19.77 17.52
CA VAL A 105 4.55 -20.75 16.75
C VAL A 105 3.49 -21.42 17.61
N ALA A 106 3.86 -21.93 18.79
CA ALA A 106 2.93 -22.57 19.72
C ALA A 106 1.80 -21.62 20.14
N TRP A 107 2.14 -20.35 20.39
CA TRP A 107 1.16 -19.31 20.70
C TRP A 107 0.22 -19.04 19.53
N ILE A 108 0.75 -18.90 18.30
CA ILE A 108 -0.06 -18.63 17.09
C ILE A 108 -1.02 -19.78 16.83
N LEU A 109 -0.54 -21.01 16.87
CA LEU A 109 -1.36 -22.20 16.60
C LEU A 109 -2.52 -22.32 17.59
N SER A 110 -2.26 -22.08 18.88
CA SER A 110 -3.27 -22.11 19.93
C SER A 110 -4.34 -21.04 19.76
N ASN A 111 -3.98 -19.89 19.18
CA ASN A 111 -4.86 -18.74 19.04
C ASN A 111 -5.40 -18.51 17.62
N LEU A 112 -4.99 -19.33 16.65
CA LEU A 112 -5.23 -19.11 15.23
C LEU A 112 -6.72 -18.92 14.90
N ARG A 113 -7.60 -19.73 15.49
CA ARG A 113 -9.06 -19.63 15.28
C ARG A 113 -9.62 -18.29 15.75
N ARG A 114 -9.20 -17.82 16.93
CA ARG A 114 -9.61 -16.51 17.48
C ARG A 114 -9.05 -15.35 16.63
N CYS A 115 -7.79 -15.45 16.21
CA CYS A 115 -7.17 -14.50 15.28
C CYS A 115 -7.97 -14.39 13.99
N LEU A 116 -8.29 -15.52 13.37
CA LEU A 116 -9.03 -15.57 12.10
C LEU A 116 -10.45 -15.05 12.27
N ALA A 117 -11.17 -15.45 13.32
CA ALA A 117 -12.52 -14.96 13.58
C ALA A 117 -12.56 -13.43 13.68
N TRP A 118 -11.61 -12.82 14.41
CA TRP A 118 -11.55 -11.36 14.48
C TRP A 118 -11.24 -10.69 13.12
N HIS A 119 -10.27 -11.23 12.37
CA HIS A 119 -9.82 -10.63 11.12
C HIS A 119 -10.75 -10.90 9.92
N ARG A 120 -11.49 -12.01 9.94
CA ARG A 120 -12.42 -12.41 8.89
C ARG A 120 -13.83 -11.87 9.17
N ASP A 121 -14.30 -12.04 10.40
CA ASP A 121 -15.71 -11.83 10.75
C ASP A 121 -15.92 -10.58 11.60
N GLY A 122 -14.96 -10.24 12.47
CA GLY A 122 -15.08 -9.12 13.42
C GLY A 122 -15.02 -7.73 12.78
N LYS A 123 -14.19 -7.55 11.74
CA LYS A 123 -14.04 -6.28 11.01
C LYS A 123 -13.70 -6.50 9.52
N PRO A 124 -14.06 -5.55 8.64
CA PRO A 124 -13.85 -5.68 7.20
C PRO A 124 -12.40 -5.33 6.78
N PHE A 125 -11.40 -5.99 7.38
CA PHE A 125 -9.97 -5.73 7.09
C PHE A 125 -9.61 -5.94 5.62
N ARG A 126 -10.18 -6.97 4.96
CA ARG A 126 -9.94 -7.25 3.53
C ARG A 126 -10.44 -6.11 2.64
N LYS A 127 -11.66 -5.61 2.90
CA LYS A 127 -12.25 -4.47 2.18
C LYS A 127 -11.40 -3.22 2.40
N LEU A 128 -10.98 -2.96 3.64
CA LEU A 128 -10.12 -1.81 3.95
C LEU A 128 -8.74 -1.90 3.24
N ARG A 129 -8.16 -3.10 3.14
CA ARG A 129 -6.91 -3.34 2.40
C ARG A 129 -7.09 -3.06 0.91
N HIS A 130 -8.18 -3.55 0.31
CA HIS A 130 -8.49 -3.30 -1.09
C HIS A 130 -8.72 -1.80 -1.37
N GLN A 131 -9.49 -1.11 -0.52
CA GLN A 131 -9.68 0.33 -0.64
C GLN A 131 -8.36 1.12 -0.55
N ALA A 132 -7.44 0.69 0.33
CA ALA A 132 -6.13 1.32 0.43
C ALA A 132 -5.25 1.04 -0.80
N TYR A 133 -5.36 -0.14 -1.40
CA TYR A 133 -4.72 -0.42 -2.69
C TYR A 133 -5.25 0.53 -3.78
N VAL A 134 -6.57 0.57 -3.99
CA VAL A 134 -7.20 1.48 -4.96
C VAL A 134 -6.85 2.95 -4.69
N GLY A 135 -6.79 3.36 -3.43
CA GLY A 135 -6.38 4.71 -3.04
C GLY A 135 -4.93 5.04 -3.42
N ARG A 136 -4.01 4.06 -3.34
CA ARG A 136 -2.63 4.22 -3.81
C ARG A 136 -2.55 4.34 -5.33
N GLU A 137 -3.25 3.48 -6.06
CA GLU A 137 -3.30 3.55 -7.53
C GLU A 137 -3.82 4.91 -8.00
N ARG A 138 -4.94 5.37 -7.42
CA ARG A 138 -5.48 6.71 -7.72
C ARG A 138 -4.51 7.85 -7.38
N ALA A 139 -3.75 7.71 -6.29
CA ALA A 139 -2.75 8.70 -5.92
C ALA A 139 -1.61 8.75 -6.94
N ILE A 140 -1.15 7.60 -7.41
CA ILE A 140 -0.12 7.50 -8.46
C ILE A 140 -0.62 8.16 -9.74
N VAL A 141 -1.83 7.82 -10.21
CA VAL A 141 -2.42 8.42 -11.42
C VAL A 141 -2.57 9.93 -11.28
N ARG A 142 -3.10 10.43 -10.17
CA ARG A 142 -3.22 11.89 -9.93
C ARG A 142 -1.89 12.60 -9.90
N LEU A 143 -0.85 11.97 -9.35
CA LEU A 143 0.49 12.52 -9.37
C LEU A 143 1.01 12.53 -10.81
N ALA A 144 0.80 11.46 -11.57
CA ALA A 144 1.17 11.39 -12.99
C ALA A 144 0.45 12.42 -13.87
N GLU A 145 -0.85 12.69 -13.63
CA GLU A 145 -1.62 13.72 -14.33
C GLU A 145 -1.02 15.13 -14.09
N GLN A 146 -0.40 15.41 -12.93
CA GLN A 146 0.30 16.68 -12.68
C GLN A 146 1.57 16.85 -13.53
N PHE A 147 2.00 15.82 -14.27
CA PHE A 147 3.16 15.88 -15.18
C PHE A 147 2.79 16.04 -16.65
N ARG A 148 1.50 16.08 -16.98
CA ARG A 148 1.11 16.46 -18.34
C ARG A 148 1.49 17.92 -18.56
N ALA A 149 2.19 18.18 -19.67
CA ALA A 149 2.47 19.54 -20.09
C ALA A 149 1.15 20.33 -20.22
N PRO A 150 1.12 21.63 -19.89
CA PRO A 150 -0.03 22.47 -20.25
C PRO A 150 -0.24 22.39 -21.76
N GLU A 151 -1.50 22.34 -22.19
CA GLU A 151 -1.85 22.44 -23.61
C GLU A 151 -1.26 23.75 -24.15
N ALA A 152 -0.57 23.67 -25.29
CA ALA A 152 0.06 24.80 -25.97
C ALA A 152 -0.98 25.71 -26.63
#